data_AF-A0A353M0G6-F1
#
_entry.id   AF-A0A353M0G6-F1
#
_cell.length_a   1.000
_cell.length_b   1.000
_cell.length_c   1.000
_cell.angle_alpha   90.00
_cell.angle_beta   90.00
_cell.angle_gamma   90.00
#
_symmetry.space_group_name_H-M   'P 1'
#
loop_
_entity.id
_entity.type
_entity.pdbx_description
1 polymer ?
#
loop_
_entity_poly.entity_id
_entity_poly.type
_entity_poly.pdbx_seq_one_letter_code
_entity_poly.pdbx_strand_id
1 'polypeptide(L)' 'NVYRSLHHIHAQIIDDSVGHTLVSASSVEPELRAKLGSTGNQEAAKEVGLVLA' A
#
# COMPACT_ATOMS: atom_id res chain seq x y z
N ASN A 1 -0.10 9.19 3.55
CA ASN A 1 -0.50 9.54 2.17
C ASN A 1 -0.94 8.27 1.44
N VAL A 2 -2.13 8.24 0.83
CA VAL A 2 -2.70 7.03 0.19
C VAL A 2 -3.12 7.35 -1.24
N TYR A 3 -2.65 6.56 -2.20
CA TYR A 3 -2.95 6.68 -3.62
C TYR A 3 -3.57 5.38 -4.13
N ARG A 4 -4.73 5.49 -4.80
CA ARG A 4 -5.38 4.35 -5.44
C ARG A 4 -5.64 4.63 -6.91
N SER A 5 -5.39 3.63 -7.73
CA SER A 5 -5.73 3.56 -9.14
C SER A 5 -6.74 2.42 -9.36
N LEU A 6 -7.21 2.24 -10.60
CA LEU A 6 -8.14 1.15 -10.95
C LEU A 6 -7.59 -0.24 -10.64
N HIS A 7 -6.26 -0.40 -10.67
CA HIS A 7 -5.61 -1.70 -10.54
C HIS A 7 -4.67 -1.80 -9.33
N HIS A 8 -4.22 -0.69 -8.75
CA HIS A 8 -3.19 -0.70 -7.71
C HIS A 8 -3.46 0.30 -6.60
N ILE A 9 -3.00 -0.03 -5.40
CA ILE A 9 -3.12 0.78 -4.19
C ILE A 9 -1.71 0.93 -3.61
N HIS A 10 -1.36 2.17 -3.27
CA HIS A 10 -0.09 2.56 -2.69
C HIS A 10 -0.37 3.40 -1.44
N ALA A 11 0.33 3.14 -0.36
CA ALA A 11 0.21 3.91 0.86
C ALA A 11 1.58 4.13 1.49
N GLN A 12 1.79 5.34 1.99
CA GLN A 12 3.08 5.82 2.50
C GLN A 12 2.86 6.61 3.79
N ILE A 13 3.64 6.30 4.82
CA ILE A 13 3.75 7.07 6.06
C ILE A 13 4.96 7.97 5.90
N ILE A 14 4.72 9.28 5.95
CA ILE A 14 5.74 10.32 5.75
C ILE A 14 5.81 11.10 7.06
N ASP A 15 7.03 11.32 7.56
CA ASP A 15 7.30 12.28 8.62
C ASP A 15 7.51 13.66 7.98
N ASP A 16 6.49 14.51 8.09
CA ASP A 16 6.51 15.86 7.52
C ASP A 16 7.50 16.81 8.22
N SER A 17 8.03 16.44 9.38
CA SER A 17 9.03 17.25 10.11
C SER A 17 10.42 17.14 9.47
N VAL A 18 10.72 15.97 8.90
CA VAL A 18 12.02 15.66 8.29
C VAL A 18 11.90 15.46 6.77
N GLY A 19 10.68 15.34 6.24
CA GLY A 19 10.42 15.08 4.82
C GLY A 19 10.79 13.66 4.38
N HIS A 20 10.86 12.72 5.32
CA HIS A 20 11.27 11.34 5.06
C HIS A 20 10.09 10.38 5.08
N THR A 21 10.00 9.51 4.08
CA THR A 21 9.07 8.38 4.08
C THR A 21 9.58 7.32 5.06
N LEU A 22 8.82 7.08 6.14
CA LEU A 22 9.15 6.09 7.16
C LEU A 22 8.81 4.68 6.66
N VAL A 23 7.62 4.51 6.09
CA VAL A 23 7.13 3.22 5.63
C VAL A 23 6.32 3.41 4.36
N SER A 24 6.48 2.52 3.39
CA SER A 24 5.66 2.48 2.18
C SER A 24 5.22 1.06 1.89
N ALA A 25 3.96 0.86 1.52
CA ALA A 25 3.46 -0.41 1.04
C ALA A 25 2.61 -0.22 -0.20
N SER A 26 2.66 -1.21 -1.09
CA SER A 26 1.92 -1.19 -2.34
C SER A 26 1.39 -2.56 -2.72
N SER A 27 0.21 -2.61 -3.33
CA SER A 27 -0.34 -3.85 -3.88
C SER A 27 0.41 -4.37 -5.12
N VAL A 28 1.46 -3.67 -5.54
CA VAL A 28 2.36 -4.06 -6.64
C VAL A 28 3.54 -4.90 -6.12
N GLU A 29 3.83 -4.85 -4.82
CA GLU A 29 4.88 -5.66 -4.24
C GLU A 29 4.60 -7.16 -4.44
N PRO A 30 5.63 -7.94 -4.82
CA PRO A 30 5.45 -9.35 -5.15
C PRO A 30 4.89 -10.18 -4.00
N GLU A 31 5.17 -9.81 -2.74
CA GLU A 31 4.64 -10.49 -1.55
C GLU A 31 3.12 -10.29 -1.39
N LEU A 32 2.66 -9.04 -1.57
CA LEU A 32 1.24 -8.69 -1.55
C LEU A 32 0.52 -9.24 -2.78
N ARG A 33 1.15 -9.15 -3.96
CA ARG A 33 0.59 -9.66 -5.21
C ARG A 33 0.51 -11.19 -5.26
N ALA A 34 1.38 -11.90 -4.56
CA ALA A 34 1.29 -13.36 -4.42
C ALA A 34 0.15 -13.77 -3.49
N LYS A 35 -0.19 -12.94 -2.49
CA LYS A 35 -1.32 -13.16 -1.58
C LYS A 35 -2.67 -12.70 -2.14
N LEU A 36 -2.66 -11.71 -3.03
CA LEU A 36 -3.87 -11.06 -3.55
C LEU A 36 -4.16 -11.50 -5.00
N GLY A 37 -5.34 -12.09 -5.22
CA GLY A 37 -5.82 -12.43 -6.57
C GLY A 37 -6.20 -11.21 -7.41
N SER A 38 -6.44 -10.06 -6.78
CA SER A 38 -6.71 -8.76 -7.44
C SER A 38 -6.09 -7.64 -6.63
N THR A 39 -5.43 -6.69 -7.29
CA THR A 39 -4.60 -5.66 -6.65
C THR A 39 -5.30 -4.32 -6.45
N GLY A 40 -6.54 -4.19 -6.92
CA GLY A 40 -7.34 -2.95 -6.89
C GLY A 40 -8.66 -3.04 -6.12
N ASN A 41 -8.91 -4.14 -5.40
CA ASN A 41 -10.14 -4.38 -4.66
C ASN A 41 -10.02 -3.98 -3.17
N GLN A 42 -11.13 -4.06 -2.42
CA GLN A 42 -11.15 -3.74 -0.99
C GLN A 42 -10.26 -4.68 -0.16
N GLU A 43 -10.07 -5.93 -0.59
CA GLU A 43 -9.18 -6.89 0.07
C GLU A 43 -7.72 -6.46 -0.04
N ALA A 44 -7.28 -6.03 -1.23
CA ALA A 44 -5.95 -5.47 -1.42
C ALA A 44 -5.73 -4.22 -0.56
N ALA A 45 -6.74 -3.36 -0.42
CA ALA A 45 -6.66 -2.19 0.46
C ALA A 45 -6.48 -2.58 1.93
N LYS A 46 -7.17 -3.64 2.38
CA LYS A 46 -7.06 -4.17 3.74
C LYS A 46 -5.67 -4.72 4.02
N GLU A 47 -5.15 -5.54 3.12
CA GLU A 47 -3.80 -6.12 3.26
C GLU A 47 -2.71 -5.04 3.24
N VAL A 48 -2.78 -4.08 2.30
CA VAL A 48 -1.84 -2.94 2.27
C VAL A 48 -1.90 -2.14 3.57
N GLY A 49 -3.10 -1.94 4.13
CA GLY A 49 -3.27 -1.29 5.43
C GLY A 49 -2.72 -2.12 6.61
N LEU A 50 -2.87 -3.44 6.58
CA LEU A 50 -2.33 -4.34 7.60
C LEU A 50 -0.80 -4.37 7.60
N VAL A 51 -0.18 -4.31 6.42
CA VAL A 51 1.29 -4.27 6.28
C VAL A 51 1.87 -2.94 6.77
N LEU A 52 1.09 -1.87 6.71
CA LEU A 52 1.50 -0.54 7.18
C LEU A 52 1.19 -0.27 8.66
N ALA A 53 0.31 -1.06 9.28
CA ALA A 53 -0.14 -0.91 10.67
C ALA A 53 0.80 -1.62 11.65
#